data_AF-A0A954KZL4-F1
#
_entry.id   AF-A0A954KZL4-F1
#
_cell.length_a   1.000
_cell.length_b   1.000
_cell.length_c   1.000
_cell.angle_alpha   90.00
_cell.angle_beta   90.00
_cell.angle_gamma   90.00
#
_symmetry.space_group_name_H-M   'P 1'
#
loop_
_entity.id
_entity.type
_entity.pdbx_description
1 polymer ?
#
loop_
_entity_poly.entity_id
_entity_poly.type
_entity_poly.pdbx_seq_one_letter_code
_entity_poly.pdbx_strand_id
1 'polypeptide(L)'
;MITLKSSPDSGNESKENDSNAVCVDYPLRVETQESSGPLTVPLTNFFHAGFPKSATTWFHRCLMEHPDVCVPQNDAVHFLTIHHDQGDDWYRSLFTSYCGQPIVGDTTPTYAAFDWSRRRMAEYNPEARILLTLRNPIDRAFSHYWHMKKKRRYAERFEESLENKVDLYQWFIALGFYGHHLSDLYRYFPRDQVLVLLYDDILADRITFCQQVFRFLGVDASFVPSCVNTQVNTASRFRPGVTQRLCRLFSRRTEMNEYQRGMLPETRRRLQTIFRPDVEQLEGLLGRDLSHWLN
;
A
#
# COMPACT_ATOMS: atom_id res chain seq x y z
N MET A 1 -19.05 -58.43 19.17
CA MET A 1 -18.94 -58.93 17.79
C MET A 1 -17.56 -58.58 17.29
N ILE A 2 -16.69 -59.58 17.23
CA ILE A 2 -15.33 -59.55 16.67
C ILE A 2 -15.48 -59.93 15.18
N THR A 3 -14.70 -59.34 14.27
CA THR A 3 -13.71 -60.03 13.38
C THR A 3 -13.21 -59.07 12.27
N LEU A 4 -11.89 -59.03 12.08
CA LEU A 4 -11.12 -58.39 11.00
C LEU A 4 -11.08 -59.24 9.72
N LYS A 5 -10.88 -58.60 8.55
CA LYS A 5 -10.19 -59.07 7.30
C LYS A 5 -10.67 -58.20 6.12
N SER A 6 -9.95 -57.88 5.05
CA SER A 6 -8.55 -57.91 4.60
C SER A 6 -8.58 -57.33 3.17
N SER A 7 -7.55 -56.60 2.74
CA SER A 7 -7.37 -56.15 1.33
C SER A 7 -7.22 -57.31 0.35
N PRO A 8 -7.31 -57.04 -0.96
CA PRO A 8 -6.10 -57.18 -1.76
C PRO A 8 -5.88 -56.09 -2.84
N ASP A 9 -4.65 -56.14 -3.33
CA ASP A 9 -3.89 -55.24 -4.21
C ASP A 9 -4.03 -55.59 -5.72
N SER A 10 -3.41 -54.78 -6.58
CA SER A 10 -3.17 -54.85 -8.06
C SER A 10 -3.84 -53.69 -8.84
N GLY A 11 -3.17 -52.89 -9.69
CA GLY A 11 -1.84 -52.94 -10.29
C GLY A 11 -1.96 -52.75 -11.81
N ASN A 12 -1.49 -51.61 -12.36
CA ASN A 12 -0.75 -51.39 -13.64
C ASN A 12 -0.84 -49.91 -14.09
N GLU A 13 0.29 -49.19 -14.19
CA GLU A 13 1.11 -48.94 -15.41
C GLU A 13 0.39 -48.06 -16.47
N SER A 14 0.98 -47.06 -17.14
CA SER A 14 2.33 -46.48 -17.26
C SER A 14 2.18 -45.23 -18.16
N LYS A 15 3.10 -44.25 -18.05
CA LYS A 15 3.81 -43.63 -19.18
C LYS A 15 4.75 -42.50 -18.71
N GLU A 16 6.03 -42.76 -18.95
CA GLU A 16 7.18 -41.84 -18.94
C GLU A 16 7.00 -40.68 -19.93
N ASN A 17 7.63 -39.53 -19.64
CA ASN A 17 8.76 -39.09 -20.48
C ASN A 17 9.61 -37.98 -19.83
N ASP A 18 10.92 -38.16 -20.00
CA ASP A 18 12.06 -37.34 -19.58
C ASP A 18 12.07 -35.90 -20.10
N SER A 19 12.74 -35.00 -19.35
CA SER A 19 13.83 -34.18 -19.91
C SER A 19 14.58 -33.37 -18.84
N ASN A 20 15.80 -33.82 -18.56
CA ASN A 20 17.03 -33.05 -18.31
C ASN A 20 16.92 -31.64 -17.72
N ALA A 21 17.29 -31.49 -16.44
CA ALA A 21 17.95 -30.29 -15.95
C ALA A 21 19.16 -30.71 -15.09
N VAL A 22 20.32 -30.18 -15.46
CA VAL A 22 21.64 -30.45 -14.92
C VAL A 22 21.74 -29.91 -13.50
N CYS A 23 21.97 -30.78 -12.52
CA CYS A 23 22.35 -30.39 -11.16
C CYS A 23 23.79 -29.87 -11.17
N VAL A 24 23.98 -28.60 -10.81
CA VAL A 24 25.30 -28.03 -10.54
C VAL A 24 25.48 -28.02 -9.03
N ASP A 25 26.28 -28.95 -8.51
CA ASP A 25 26.62 -29.06 -7.09
C ASP A 25 27.44 -27.84 -6.63
N TYR A 26 26.94 -27.11 -5.63
CA TYR A 26 27.74 -26.19 -4.82
C TYR A 26 27.84 -26.76 -3.40
N PRO A 27 29.06 -27.02 -2.87
CA PRO A 27 29.20 -27.57 -1.53
C PRO A 27 29.02 -26.46 -0.50
N LEU A 28 27.81 -26.35 0.08
CA LEU A 28 27.61 -25.58 1.31
C LEU A 28 27.86 -26.51 2.50
N ARG A 29 28.90 -26.21 3.27
CA ARG A 29 29.08 -26.75 4.62
C ARG A 29 27.86 -26.36 5.46
N VAL A 30 27.03 -27.34 5.80
CA VAL A 30 25.99 -27.19 6.81
C VAL A 30 26.63 -27.44 8.17
N GLU A 31 27.08 -26.37 8.82
CA GLU A 31 27.17 -26.38 10.28
C GLU A 31 25.73 -26.35 10.80
N THR A 32 25.27 -27.50 11.32
CA THR A 32 23.96 -27.63 11.95
C THR A 32 23.95 -26.84 13.24
N GLN A 33 23.47 -25.60 13.21
CA GLN A 33 23.06 -24.91 14.43
C GLN A 33 21.67 -25.39 14.87
N GLU A 34 21.61 -25.67 16.16
CA GLU A 34 20.49 -26.26 16.87
C GLU A 34 19.21 -25.42 16.76
N SER A 35 18.10 -26.14 16.61
CA SER A 35 16.72 -25.65 16.53
C SER A 35 16.35 -24.79 17.75
N SER A 36 16.42 -23.46 17.59
CA SER A 36 15.64 -22.53 18.42
C SER A 36 14.15 -22.78 18.22
N GLY A 37 13.34 -22.70 19.27
CA GLY A 37 11.86 -22.82 19.18
C GLY A 37 11.23 -21.86 18.17
N PRO A 38 9.92 -21.94 17.90
CA PRO A 38 9.27 -21.14 16.87
C PRO A 38 9.58 -19.65 17.10
N LEU A 39 10.16 -19.01 16.08
CA LEU A 39 10.49 -17.60 16.12
C LEU A 39 9.23 -16.80 16.43
N THR A 40 9.26 -16.03 17.51
CA THR A 40 8.17 -15.10 17.81
C THR A 40 8.37 -13.86 16.94
N VAL A 41 7.34 -13.47 16.19
CA VAL A 41 7.35 -12.23 15.40
C VAL A 41 7.59 -11.06 16.36
N PRO A 42 8.59 -10.18 16.16
CA PRO A 42 8.83 -9.03 17.02
C PRO A 42 7.75 -7.95 16.83
N LEU A 43 7.86 -6.83 17.54
CA LEU A 43 6.99 -5.68 17.27
C LEU A 43 7.19 -5.20 15.83
N THR A 44 6.10 -4.83 15.16
CA THR A 44 6.17 -4.07 13.91
C THR A 44 7.02 -2.82 14.13
N ASN A 45 8.08 -2.67 13.34
CA ASN A 45 9.07 -1.59 13.45
C ASN A 45 9.10 -0.67 12.23
N PHE A 46 8.21 -0.91 11.27
CA PHE A 46 8.02 -0.08 10.09
C PHE A 46 6.53 0.09 9.76
N PHE A 47 6.09 1.33 9.51
CA PHE A 47 4.75 1.62 9.05
C PHE A 47 4.79 2.44 7.75
N HIS A 48 4.30 1.88 6.64
CA HIS A 48 3.87 2.68 5.48
C HIS A 48 2.47 3.23 5.76
N ALA A 49 2.44 4.32 6.53
CA ALA A 49 1.27 4.82 7.23
C ALA A 49 0.32 5.69 6.39
N GLY A 50 0.66 5.92 5.12
CA GLY A 50 -0.22 6.63 4.21
C GLY A 50 0.41 7.13 2.92
N PHE A 51 -0.38 7.77 2.05
CA PHE A 51 -1.85 7.91 2.13
C PHE A 51 -2.57 7.06 1.09
N PRO A 52 -3.89 6.79 1.24
CA PRO A 52 -4.60 5.98 0.28
C PRO A 52 -4.58 6.65 -1.09
N LYS A 53 -4.43 5.82 -2.13
CA LYS A 53 -4.31 6.24 -3.54
C LYS A 53 -2.97 6.89 -3.91
N SER A 54 -1.95 6.70 -3.07
CA SER A 54 -0.56 7.10 -3.30
C SER A 54 0.37 5.88 -3.43
N ALA A 55 -0.04 4.86 -4.19
CA ALA A 55 0.75 3.65 -4.50
C ALA A 55 1.09 2.69 -3.34
N THR A 56 0.40 2.75 -2.19
CA THR A 56 0.68 1.85 -1.05
C THR A 56 0.61 0.37 -1.40
N THR A 57 -0.42 -0.06 -2.14
CA THR A 57 -0.54 -1.47 -2.58
C THR A 57 0.59 -1.92 -3.52
N TRP A 58 1.09 -1.03 -4.38
CA TRP A 58 2.22 -1.35 -5.26
C TRP A 58 3.48 -1.53 -4.42
N PHE A 59 3.73 -0.61 -3.50
CA PHE A 59 4.92 -0.67 -2.67
C PHE A 59 4.86 -1.83 -1.65
N HIS A 60 3.67 -2.18 -1.15
CA HIS A 60 3.46 -3.38 -0.35
C HIS A 60 3.96 -4.65 -1.08
N ARG A 61 3.64 -4.80 -2.37
CA ARG A 61 4.15 -5.93 -3.18
C ARG A 61 5.67 -5.89 -3.35
N CYS A 62 6.24 -4.68 -3.48
CA CYS A 62 7.69 -4.52 -3.53
C CYS A 62 8.36 -4.97 -2.21
N LEU A 63 7.75 -4.63 -1.06
CA LEU A 63 8.23 -5.03 0.26
C LEU A 63 8.15 -6.54 0.48
N MET A 64 7.07 -7.19 0.01
CA MET A 64 6.91 -8.65 0.09
C MET A 64 8.04 -9.43 -0.60
N GLU A 65 8.72 -8.83 -1.58
CA GLU A 65 9.81 -9.48 -2.31
C GLU A 65 11.17 -9.29 -1.64
N HIS A 66 11.33 -8.31 -0.75
CA HIS A 66 12.62 -7.99 -0.15
C HIS A 66 12.98 -9.02 0.94
N PRO A 67 14.17 -9.67 0.89
CA PRO A 67 14.52 -10.77 1.80
C PRO A 67 14.52 -10.37 3.29
N ASP A 68 14.93 -9.13 3.58
CA ASP A 68 15.01 -8.59 4.95
C ASP A 68 13.73 -7.91 5.47
N VAL A 69 12.62 -8.02 4.73
CA VAL A 69 11.35 -7.38 5.11
C VAL A 69 10.23 -8.42 5.18
N CYS A 70 9.52 -8.45 6.31
CA CYS A 70 8.29 -9.20 6.47
C CYS A 70 7.11 -8.22 6.57
N VAL A 71 6.10 -8.40 5.72
CA VAL A 71 4.80 -7.71 5.81
C VAL A 71 3.69 -8.76 5.80
N PRO A 72 2.47 -8.45 6.29
CA PRO A 72 1.33 -9.36 6.17
C PRO A 72 1.03 -9.71 4.72
N GLN A 73 0.39 -10.86 4.48
CA GLN A 73 0.02 -11.30 3.13
C GLN A 73 -0.90 -10.30 2.38
N ASN A 74 -1.70 -9.54 3.12
CA ASN A 74 -2.58 -8.52 2.58
C ASN A 74 -2.12 -7.14 3.06
N ASP A 75 -2.21 -6.14 2.17
CA ASP A 75 -2.06 -4.74 2.58
C ASP A 75 -3.25 -4.29 3.44
N ALA A 76 -3.09 -3.15 4.12
CA ALA A 76 -4.17 -2.52 4.88
C ALA A 76 -4.87 -3.45 5.88
N VAL A 77 -4.10 -4.03 6.81
CA VAL A 77 -4.61 -4.89 7.87
C VAL A 77 -5.36 -4.14 8.97
N HIS A 78 -5.25 -2.80 9.02
CA HIS A 78 -6.08 -1.93 9.86
C HIS A 78 -6.04 -2.22 11.37
N PHE A 79 -4.97 -2.85 11.88
CA PHE A 79 -4.77 -3.12 13.30
C PHE A 79 -4.88 -1.86 14.17
N LEU A 80 -4.01 -0.87 13.98
CA LEU A 80 -3.99 0.34 14.82
C LEU A 80 -5.19 1.29 14.61
N THR A 81 -6.09 0.95 13.68
CA THR A 81 -7.33 1.69 13.41
C THR A 81 -8.58 0.94 13.86
N ILE A 82 -8.97 -0.10 13.11
CA ILE A 82 -10.29 -0.75 13.19
C ILE A 82 -10.19 -2.02 14.04
N HIS A 83 -9.08 -2.75 13.97
CA HIS A 83 -8.91 -4.08 14.57
C HIS A 83 -8.02 -4.07 15.82
N HIS A 84 -7.90 -2.92 16.49
CA HIS A 84 -7.00 -2.76 17.64
C HIS A 84 -7.44 -3.62 18.85
N ASP A 85 -8.74 -3.89 18.94
CA ASP A 85 -9.35 -4.73 19.98
C ASP A 85 -9.03 -6.22 19.83
N GLN A 86 -8.52 -6.66 18.67
CA GLN A 86 -8.11 -8.04 18.44
C GLN A 86 -6.81 -8.40 19.19
N GLY A 87 -6.05 -7.40 19.63
CA GLY A 87 -4.82 -7.57 20.40
C GLY A 87 -3.59 -8.00 19.59
N ASP A 88 -2.45 -7.98 20.27
CA ASP A 88 -1.13 -8.20 19.67
C ASP A 88 -0.96 -9.61 19.08
N ASP A 89 -1.54 -10.63 19.72
CA ASP A 89 -1.43 -12.01 19.23
C ASP A 89 -2.11 -12.17 17.87
N TRP A 90 -3.30 -11.57 17.70
CA TRP A 90 -3.96 -11.51 16.41
C TRP A 90 -3.10 -10.76 15.39
N TYR A 91 -2.53 -9.62 15.76
CA TYR A 91 -1.73 -8.82 14.84
C TYR A 91 -0.46 -9.56 14.39
N ARG A 92 0.27 -10.18 15.33
CA ARG A 92 1.46 -11.00 15.05
C ARG A 92 1.15 -12.21 14.18
N SER A 93 -0.04 -12.81 14.34
CA SER A 93 -0.47 -13.94 13.50
C SER A 93 -0.59 -13.62 12.01
N LEU A 94 -0.68 -12.33 11.63
CA LEU A 94 -0.78 -11.91 10.23
C LEU A 94 0.56 -12.02 9.47
N PHE A 95 1.69 -12.10 10.18
CA PHE A 95 3.05 -12.16 9.62
C PHE A 95 3.47 -13.60 9.36
N THR A 96 2.69 -14.33 8.57
CA THR A 96 2.86 -15.78 8.33
C THR A 96 4.17 -16.16 7.63
N SER A 97 4.82 -15.20 6.96
CA SER A 97 6.09 -15.39 6.24
C SER A 97 7.31 -14.93 7.04
N TYR A 98 7.15 -14.63 8.33
CA TYR A 98 8.26 -14.24 9.18
C TYR A 98 9.20 -15.43 9.43
N CYS A 99 10.48 -15.24 9.10
CA CYS A 99 11.55 -16.22 9.29
C CYS A 99 12.84 -15.58 9.84
N GLY A 100 12.73 -14.41 10.49
CA GLY A 100 13.86 -13.70 11.11
C GLY A 100 14.25 -12.38 10.44
N GLN A 101 13.38 -11.84 9.57
CA GLN A 101 13.61 -10.56 8.91
C GLN A 101 13.77 -9.43 9.95
N PRO A 102 14.77 -8.54 9.80
CA PRO A 102 14.96 -7.43 10.73
C PRO A 102 13.84 -6.39 10.66
N ILE A 103 13.15 -6.28 9.51
CA ILE A 103 12.04 -5.35 9.33
C ILE A 103 10.72 -6.11 9.33
N VAL A 104 9.86 -5.76 10.28
CA VAL A 104 8.47 -6.22 10.35
C VAL A 104 7.59 -5.01 10.10
N GLY A 105 6.91 -5.01 8.96
CA GLY A 105 6.26 -3.83 8.39
C GLY A 105 4.75 -3.95 8.21
N ASP A 106 4.04 -2.84 8.39
CA ASP A 106 2.62 -2.72 8.06
C ASP A 106 2.39 -1.59 7.06
N THR A 107 1.48 -1.82 6.12
CA THR A 107 1.23 -0.91 5.00
C THR A 107 -0.19 -0.38 4.98
N THR A 108 -0.77 -0.18 6.16
CA THR A 108 -2.10 0.41 6.29
C THR A 108 -2.07 1.91 5.99
N PRO A 109 -2.69 2.35 4.88
CA PRO A 109 -2.48 3.68 4.33
C PRO A 109 -3.22 4.80 5.09
N THR A 110 -3.93 4.48 6.17
CA THR A 110 -4.72 5.43 6.95
C THR A 110 -4.14 5.72 8.33
N TYR A 111 -3.01 5.10 8.69
CA TYR A 111 -2.46 5.21 10.05
C TYR A 111 -2.02 6.63 10.42
N ALA A 112 -1.52 7.40 9.46
CA ALA A 112 -1.11 8.79 9.71
C ALA A 112 -2.29 9.79 9.76
N ALA A 113 -3.49 9.36 9.36
CA ALA A 113 -4.62 10.28 9.14
C ALA A 113 -5.45 10.60 10.40
N PHE A 114 -5.34 9.77 11.43
CA PHE A 114 -6.19 9.88 12.62
C PHE A 114 -5.35 9.99 13.89
N ASP A 115 -5.74 10.89 14.78
CA ASP A 115 -5.01 11.14 16.03
C ASP A 115 -4.80 9.90 16.88
N TRP A 116 -5.88 9.14 17.12
CA TRP A 116 -5.81 7.88 17.86
C TRP A 116 -4.88 6.86 17.21
N SER A 117 -4.77 6.85 15.88
CA SER A 117 -3.90 5.90 15.17
C SER A 117 -2.43 6.31 15.27
N ARG A 118 -2.13 7.62 15.22
CA ARG A 118 -0.77 8.15 15.44
C ARG A 118 -0.30 7.85 16.86
N ARG A 119 -1.16 8.11 17.84
CA ARG A 119 -0.93 7.77 19.25
C ARG A 119 -0.67 6.28 19.43
N ARG A 120 -1.53 5.42 18.86
CA ARG A 120 -1.37 3.95 18.95
C ARG A 120 -0.08 3.47 18.28
N MET A 121 0.33 4.04 17.15
CA MET A 121 1.65 3.70 16.55
C MET A 121 2.78 3.98 17.53
N ALA A 122 2.79 5.16 18.16
CA ALA A 122 3.84 5.56 19.10
C ALA A 122 3.80 4.76 20.42
N GLU A 123 2.62 4.43 20.92
CA GLU A 123 2.45 3.56 22.09
C GLU A 123 2.88 2.12 21.79
N TYR A 124 2.59 1.62 20.58
CA TYR A 124 2.95 0.26 20.16
C TYR A 124 4.46 0.09 19.95
N ASN A 125 5.08 1.02 19.21
CA ASN A 125 6.52 1.03 19.01
C ASN A 125 7.05 2.47 18.77
N PRO A 126 7.62 3.13 19.79
CA PRO A 126 8.14 4.50 19.66
C PRO A 126 9.42 4.57 18.80
N GLU A 127 10.08 3.44 18.54
CA GLU A 127 11.27 3.36 17.69
C GLU A 127 10.93 3.03 16.23
N ALA A 128 9.64 2.93 15.89
CA ALA A 128 9.21 2.58 14.55
C ALA A 128 9.53 3.66 13.53
N ARG A 129 9.94 3.22 12.33
CA ARG A 129 10.12 4.08 11.17
C ARG A 129 8.80 4.23 10.43
N ILE A 130 8.49 5.45 9.97
CA ILE A 130 7.26 5.79 9.29
C ILE A 130 7.56 6.24 7.86
N LEU A 131 6.95 5.60 6.87
CA LEU A 131 6.93 6.07 5.48
C LEU A 131 5.56 6.70 5.18
N LEU A 132 5.59 7.90 4.59
CA LEU A 132 4.44 8.52 3.95
C LEU A 132 4.73 8.67 2.46
N THR A 133 3.77 8.24 1.63
CA THR A 133 3.74 8.54 0.20
C THR A 133 2.59 9.50 -0.09
N LEU A 134 2.93 10.70 -0.55
CA LEU A 134 1.97 11.76 -0.81
C LEU A 134 1.72 11.89 -2.32
N ARG A 135 0.52 12.30 -2.71
CA ARG A 135 0.15 12.54 -4.11
C ARG A 135 -0.67 13.81 -4.16
N ASN A 136 -0.60 14.59 -5.24
CA ASN A 136 -1.48 15.75 -5.44
C ASN A 136 -2.88 15.50 -4.81
N PRO A 137 -3.26 16.28 -3.78
CA PRO A 137 -4.38 15.93 -2.91
C PRO A 137 -5.72 15.91 -3.66
N ILE A 138 -5.84 16.70 -4.72
CA ILE A 138 -7.00 16.77 -5.62
C ILE A 138 -7.12 15.47 -6.43
N ASP A 139 -6.02 15.05 -7.04
CA ASP A 139 -5.98 13.82 -7.84
C ASP A 139 -6.14 12.56 -6.98
N ARG A 140 -5.59 12.60 -5.76
CA ARG A 140 -5.75 11.56 -4.74
C ARG A 140 -7.21 11.45 -4.31
N ALA A 141 -7.88 12.57 -4.01
CA ALA A 141 -9.30 12.62 -3.66
C ALA A 141 -10.17 12.01 -4.77
N PHE A 142 -9.98 12.45 -6.02
CA PHE A 142 -10.72 11.92 -7.16
C PHE A 142 -10.45 10.43 -7.39
N SER A 143 -9.21 9.98 -7.21
CA SER A 143 -8.85 8.56 -7.29
C SER A 143 -9.53 7.73 -6.19
N HIS A 144 -9.73 8.30 -4.99
CA HIS A 144 -10.38 7.61 -3.89
C HIS A 144 -11.88 7.47 -4.14
N TYR A 145 -12.53 8.56 -4.54
CA TYR A 145 -13.90 8.54 -5.02
C TYR A 145 -14.13 7.46 -6.08
N TRP A 146 -13.27 7.43 -7.12
CA TRP A 146 -13.41 6.46 -8.20
C TRP A 146 -13.29 5.01 -7.72
N HIS A 147 -12.40 4.76 -6.76
CA HIS A 147 -12.25 3.45 -6.15
C HIS A 147 -13.54 2.99 -5.43
N MET A 148 -14.19 3.90 -4.69
CA MET A 148 -15.44 3.61 -3.98
C MET A 148 -16.61 3.41 -4.94
N LYS A 149 -16.70 4.24 -5.99
CA LYS A 149 -17.70 4.11 -7.05
C LYS A 149 -17.61 2.78 -7.78
N LYS A 150 -16.41 2.34 -8.17
CA LYS A 150 -16.19 1.02 -8.80
C LYS A 150 -16.62 -0.15 -7.90
N LYS A 151 -16.52 0.01 -6.58
CA LYS A 151 -16.99 -0.97 -5.59
C LYS A 151 -18.51 -0.89 -5.33
N ARG A 152 -19.24 -0.02 -6.05
CA ARG A 152 -20.67 0.26 -5.86
C ARG A 152 -21.05 0.68 -4.44
N ARG A 153 -20.09 1.27 -3.72
CA ARG A 153 -20.28 1.81 -2.36
C ARG A 153 -20.74 3.28 -2.40
N TYR A 154 -20.87 3.84 -3.60
CA TYR A 154 -21.21 5.23 -3.84
C TYR A 154 -21.83 5.38 -5.22
N ALA A 155 -22.93 6.13 -5.36
CA ALA A 155 -23.66 6.29 -6.62
C ALA A 155 -23.44 7.68 -7.24
N GLU A 156 -23.28 8.68 -6.38
CA GLU A 156 -23.33 10.08 -6.76
C GLU A 156 -22.05 10.54 -7.48
N ARG A 157 -22.09 11.77 -8.00
CA ARG A 157 -20.95 12.37 -8.68
C ARG A 157 -19.88 12.85 -7.71
N PHE A 158 -18.65 12.99 -8.19
CA PHE A 158 -17.56 13.47 -7.34
C PHE A 158 -17.83 14.86 -6.78
N GLU A 159 -18.45 15.73 -7.57
CA GLU A 159 -18.72 17.11 -7.21
C GLU A 159 -19.66 17.23 -6.00
N GLU A 160 -20.60 16.31 -5.87
CA GLU A 160 -21.54 16.22 -4.76
C GLU A 160 -20.84 15.89 -3.42
N SER A 161 -19.60 15.37 -3.46
CA SER A 161 -18.81 15.16 -2.23
C SER A 161 -18.44 16.47 -1.52
N LEU A 162 -18.54 17.62 -2.20
CA LEU A 162 -18.26 18.94 -1.65
C LEU A 162 -19.51 19.68 -1.13
N GLU A 163 -20.69 19.07 -1.21
CA GLU A 163 -21.99 19.69 -0.93
C GLU A 163 -22.58 19.25 0.43
N ASN A 164 -21.76 19.19 1.47
CA ASN A 164 -22.15 18.90 2.88
C ASN A 164 -22.56 17.46 3.20
N LYS A 165 -21.98 16.47 2.52
CA LYS A 165 -21.99 15.07 2.98
C LYS A 165 -20.73 14.82 3.82
N VAL A 166 -20.85 15.02 5.14
CA VAL A 166 -19.74 14.97 6.12
C VAL A 166 -18.85 13.75 5.91
N ASP A 167 -19.44 12.56 5.75
CA ASP A 167 -18.69 11.33 5.55
C ASP A 167 -17.79 11.38 4.31
N LEU A 168 -18.29 11.90 3.19
CA LEU A 168 -17.55 11.94 1.93
C LEU A 168 -16.41 12.95 1.97
N TYR A 169 -16.66 14.09 2.61
CA TYR A 169 -15.62 15.08 2.81
C TYR A 169 -14.49 14.48 3.65
N GLN A 170 -14.81 13.74 4.72
CA GLN A 170 -13.80 13.08 5.56
C GLN A 170 -13.00 12.03 4.76
N TRP A 171 -13.67 11.14 4.03
CA TRP A 171 -13.00 10.06 3.31
C TRP A 171 -12.24 10.50 2.05
N PHE A 172 -12.70 11.55 1.36
CA PHE A 172 -12.12 11.99 0.08
C PHE A 172 -11.32 13.27 0.18
N ILE A 173 -11.68 14.21 1.04
CA ILE A 173 -11.01 15.51 1.10
C ILE A 173 -10.06 15.57 2.29
N ALA A 174 -10.52 15.21 3.50
CA ALA A 174 -9.75 15.42 4.72
C ALA A 174 -8.40 14.67 4.75
N LEU A 175 -8.34 13.48 4.13
CA LEU A 175 -7.09 12.71 3.98
C LEU A 175 -6.02 13.41 3.11
N GLY A 176 -6.39 14.46 2.37
CA GLY A 176 -5.47 15.25 1.53
C GLY A 176 -4.82 16.43 2.24
N PHE A 177 -5.20 16.75 3.49
CA PHE A 177 -4.56 17.79 4.29
C PHE A 177 -3.25 17.29 4.91
N TYR A 178 -2.27 17.04 4.05
CA TYR A 178 -0.99 16.44 4.43
C TYR A 178 -0.13 17.33 5.32
N GLY A 179 -0.16 18.65 5.14
CA GLY A 179 0.56 19.58 6.00
C GLY A 179 0.10 19.42 7.46
N HIS A 180 -1.21 19.38 7.66
CA HIS A 180 -1.83 19.07 8.94
C HIS A 180 -1.42 17.69 9.48
N HIS A 181 -1.62 16.62 8.69
CA HIS A 181 -1.33 15.26 9.15
C HIS A 181 0.14 15.04 9.50
N LEU A 182 1.06 15.59 8.70
CA LEU A 182 2.50 15.50 8.93
C LEU A 182 2.92 16.30 10.16
N SER A 183 2.41 17.53 10.31
CA SER A 183 2.67 18.36 11.49
C SER A 183 2.27 17.65 12.79
N ASP A 184 1.10 17.00 12.80
CA ASP A 184 0.65 16.24 13.96
C ASP A 184 1.45 14.96 14.18
N LEU A 185 1.83 14.24 13.12
CA LEU A 185 2.67 13.05 13.23
C LEU A 185 4.02 13.38 13.88
N TYR A 186 4.62 14.54 13.58
CA TYR A 186 5.86 15.00 14.20
C TYR A 186 5.76 15.28 15.71
N ARG A 187 4.56 15.28 16.29
CA ARG A 187 4.38 15.35 17.74
C ARG A 187 4.63 14.01 18.44
N TYR A 188 4.61 12.92 17.67
CA TYR A 188 4.77 11.55 18.16
C TYR A 188 6.10 10.92 17.73
N PHE A 189 6.57 11.24 16.53
CA PHE A 189 7.81 10.69 15.97
C PHE A 189 8.78 11.81 15.61
N PRO A 190 10.06 11.76 16.02
CA PRO A 190 11.10 12.64 15.51
C PRO A 190 11.25 12.54 13.98
N ARG A 191 11.79 13.61 13.39
CA ARG A 191 11.82 13.79 11.93
C ARG A 191 12.63 12.72 11.19
N ASP A 192 13.69 12.21 11.81
CA ASP A 192 14.55 11.16 11.27
C ASP A 192 13.89 9.78 11.25
N GLN A 193 12.82 9.57 12.03
CA GLN A 193 11.97 8.38 11.95
C GLN A 193 10.87 8.51 10.89
N VAL A 194 10.73 9.63 10.19
CA VAL A 194 9.66 9.84 9.20
C VAL A 194 10.25 10.17 7.82
N LEU A 195 10.12 9.23 6.90
CA LEU A 195 10.43 9.45 5.48
C LEU A 195 9.17 9.86 4.73
N VAL A 196 9.23 10.98 4.01
CA VAL A 196 8.16 11.45 3.12
C VAL A 196 8.65 11.42 1.69
N LEU A 197 7.95 10.66 0.84
CA LEU A 197 8.18 10.60 -0.61
C LEU A 197 6.91 10.97 -1.37
N LEU A 198 7.07 11.40 -2.61
CA LEU A 198 5.93 11.73 -3.47
C LEU A 198 5.63 10.60 -4.45
N TYR A 199 4.36 10.49 -4.83
CA TYR A 199 3.93 9.68 -5.95
C TYR A 199 4.60 10.12 -7.25
N ASP A 200 4.92 11.40 -7.38
CA ASP A 200 5.69 11.94 -8.50
C ASP A 200 7.10 11.32 -8.57
N ASP A 201 7.72 10.97 -7.44
CA ASP A 201 9.02 10.28 -7.39
C ASP A 201 8.92 8.85 -7.95
N ILE A 202 7.80 8.16 -7.67
CA ILE A 202 7.49 6.84 -8.26
C ILE A 202 7.32 6.95 -9.78
N LEU A 203 6.70 8.04 -10.26
CA LEU A 203 6.51 8.26 -11.70
C LEU A 203 7.83 8.58 -12.41
N ALA A 204 8.71 9.33 -11.75
CA ALA A 204 10.01 9.70 -12.28
C ALA A 204 10.96 8.50 -12.33
N ASP A 205 11.13 7.80 -11.19
CA ASP A 205 12.02 6.64 -11.09
C ASP A 205 11.62 5.73 -9.91
N ARG A 206 10.99 4.61 -10.26
CA ARG A 206 10.53 3.59 -9.29
C ARG A 206 11.68 2.89 -8.58
N ILE A 207 12.80 2.71 -9.26
CA ILE A 207 13.96 2.03 -8.68
C ILE A 207 14.54 2.96 -7.61
N THR A 208 14.81 4.22 -7.95
CA THR A 208 15.32 5.20 -6.99
C THR A 208 14.39 5.38 -5.78
N PHE A 209 13.07 5.37 -5.98
CA PHE A 209 12.09 5.36 -4.88
C PHE A 209 12.31 4.16 -3.93
N CYS A 210 12.37 2.93 -4.46
CA CYS A 210 12.61 1.74 -3.65
C CYS A 210 13.94 1.82 -2.89
N GLN A 211 15.02 2.25 -3.56
CA GLN A 211 16.34 2.39 -2.94
C GLN A 211 16.34 3.41 -1.79
N GLN A 212 15.61 4.51 -1.92
CA GLN A 212 15.46 5.49 -0.84
C GLN A 212 14.78 4.88 0.39
N VAL A 213 13.70 4.12 0.19
CA VAL A 213 13.02 3.45 1.30
C VAL A 213 13.89 2.37 1.92
N PHE A 214 14.58 1.54 1.13
CA PHE A 214 15.45 0.49 1.66
C PHE A 214 16.64 1.04 2.45
N ARG A 215 17.26 2.15 1.99
CA ARG A 215 18.27 2.87 2.79
C ARG A 215 17.70 3.36 4.12
N PHE A 216 16.50 3.94 4.09
CA PHE A 216 15.82 4.40 5.30
C PHE A 216 15.50 3.25 6.27
N LEU A 217 15.17 2.08 5.74
CA LEU A 217 14.99 0.85 6.51
C LEU A 217 16.31 0.20 6.96
N GLY A 218 17.46 0.64 6.44
CA GLY A 218 18.76 0.06 6.77
C GLY A 218 18.94 -1.37 6.23
N VAL A 219 18.23 -1.72 5.15
CA VAL A 219 18.35 -3.01 4.45
C VAL A 219 19.04 -2.83 3.09
N ASP A 220 19.30 -3.92 2.36
CA ASP A 220 20.01 -3.86 1.07
C ASP A 220 19.29 -2.97 0.04
N ALA A 221 19.81 -1.76 -0.13
CA ALA A 221 19.29 -0.79 -1.09
C ALA A 221 19.57 -1.15 -2.55
N SER A 222 20.40 -2.16 -2.84
CA SER A 222 20.64 -2.63 -4.21
C SER A 222 19.58 -3.62 -4.69
N PHE A 223 18.77 -4.16 -3.76
CA PHE A 223 17.68 -5.07 -4.10
C PHE A 223 16.65 -4.40 -5.02
N VAL A 224 16.29 -5.07 -6.12
CA VAL A 224 15.29 -4.59 -7.07
C VAL A 224 14.13 -5.60 -7.11
N PRO A 225 12.94 -5.24 -6.60
CA PRO A 225 11.76 -6.09 -6.69
C PRO A 225 11.41 -6.36 -8.15
N SER A 226 11.07 -7.60 -8.48
CA SER A 226 10.64 -8.02 -9.81
C SER A 226 9.38 -7.27 -10.27
N CYS A 227 8.48 -6.92 -9.33
CA CYS A 227 7.27 -6.14 -9.63
C CYS A 227 7.49 -4.61 -9.73
N VAL A 228 8.73 -4.11 -9.61
CA VAL A 228 9.01 -2.66 -9.58
C VAL A 228 8.45 -1.93 -10.80
N ASN A 229 8.46 -2.56 -11.97
CA ASN A 229 7.94 -1.97 -13.22
C ASN A 229 6.46 -2.25 -13.49
N THR A 230 5.79 -3.04 -12.65
CA THR A 230 4.40 -3.44 -12.80
C THR A 230 3.46 -2.36 -12.27
N GLN A 231 2.57 -1.84 -13.12
CA GLN A 231 1.48 -0.99 -12.65
C GLN A 231 0.42 -1.83 -11.94
N VAL A 232 0.12 -1.47 -10.69
CA VAL A 232 -0.92 -2.09 -9.88
C VAL A 232 -2.14 -1.18 -9.87
N ASN A 233 -3.34 -1.73 -10.08
CA ASN A 233 -4.62 -1.01 -10.04
C ASN A 233 -4.77 0.14 -11.08
N THR A 234 -4.41 -0.08 -12.34
CA THR A 234 -4.58 0.90 -13.42
C THR A 234 -6.05 1.27 -13.61
N ALA A 235 -6.39 2.53 -13.32
CA ALA A 235 -7.60 3.13 -13.87
C ALA A 235 -7.28 3.56 -15.31
N SER A 236 -7.95 2.98 -16.30
CA SER A 236 -7.69 3.30 -17.70
C SER A 236 -8.03 4.77 -17.98
N ARG A 237 -7.00 5.61 -18.17
CA ARG A 237 -7.18 6.94 -18.77
C ARG A 237 -7.48 6.75 -20.26
N PHE A 238 -8.53 7.40 -20.76
CA PHE A 238 -8.84 7.44 -22.19
C PHE A 238 -7.73 8.18 -22.94
N ARG A 239 -7.25 7.59 -24.05
CA ARG A 239 -6.39 8.26 -25.03
C ARG A 239 -7.30 8.75 -26.17
N PRO A 240 -7.32 10.05 -26.51
CA PRO A 240 -8.09 10.53 -27.66
C PRO A 240 -7.49 9.93 -28.94
N GLY A 241 -8.24 9.08 -29.64
CA GLY A 241 -7.82 8.55 -30.94
C GLY A 241 -8.46 7.24 -31.41
N VAL A 242 -9.07 6.44 -30.53
CA VAL A 242 -9.69 5.16 -30.95
C VAL A 242 -11.20 5.34 -31.12
N THR A 243 -11.67 5.07 -32.34
CA THR A 243 -13.01 5.39 -32.83
C THR A 243 -14.14 4.78 -32.00
N GLN A 244 -15.14 5.63 -31.72
CA GLN A 244 -16.33 5.44 -30.89
C GLN A 244 -17.27 4.27 -31.27
N ARG A 245 -16.95 3.48 -32.31
CA ARG A 245 -17.90 2.58 -32.98
C ARG A 245 -18.05 1.19 -32.34
N LEU A 246 -17.14 0.73 -31.50
CA LEU A 246 -17.20 -0.64 -30.95
C LEU A 246 -17.81 -0.78 -29.55
N CYS A 247 -18.07 0.30 -28.80
CA CYS A 247 -18.53 0.19 -27.41
C CYS A 247 -20.06 0.02 -27.23
N ARG A 248 -20.83 -0.46 -28.22
CA ARG A 248 -22.32 -0.42 -28.15
C ARG A 248 -23.03 -1.50 -27.33
N LEU A 249 -22.32 -2.44 -26.72
CA LEU A 249 -22.96 -3.52 -25.97
C LEU A 249 -22.33 -3.64 -24.56
N PHE A 250 -23.19 -3.78 -23.55
CA PHE A 250 -22.94 -3.95 -22.11
C PHE A 250 -22.89 -2.68 -21.23
N SER A 251 -23.65 -2.76 -20.14
CA SER A 251 -23.83 -1.82 -19.01
C SER A 251 -22.56 -1.44 -18.24
N ARG A 252 -21.38 -1.79 -18.74
CA ARG A 252 -20.08 -1.21 -18.36
C ARG A 252 -19.83 0.18 -18.97
N ARG A 253 -20.65 0.61 -19.94
CA ARG A 253 -20.41 1.86 -20.69
C ARG A 253 -20.67 3.13 -19.87
N THR A 254 -21.66 3.13 -18.98
CA THR A 254 -22.07 4.33 -18.22
C THR A 254 -21.05 4.72 -17.14
N GLU A 255 -20.56 3.76 -16.35
CA GLU A 255 -19.55 4.02 -15.32
C GLU A 255 -18.22 4.43 -15.96
N MET A 256 -17.72 3.67 -16.95
CA MET A 256 -16.43 3.98 -17.59
C MET A 256 -16.44 5.36 -18.27
N ASN A 257 -17.59 5.82 -18.76
CA ASN A 257 -17.77 7.18 -19.30
C ASN A 257 -17.59 8.30 -18.25
N GLU A 258 -17.87 8.05 -16.97
CA GLU A 258 -17.81 9.10 -15.94
C GLU A 258 -16.38 9.37 -15.45
N TYR A 259 -15.57 8.34 -15.23
CA TYR A 259 -14.13 8.54 -14.98
C TYR A 259 -13.45 9.25 -16.13
N GLN A 260 -13.83 8.89 -17.36
CA GLN A 260 -13.30 9.51 -18.58
C GLN A 260 -13.71 10.97 -18.73
N ARG A 261 -14.93 11.34 -18.29
CA ARG A 261 -15.35 12.74 -18.19
C ARG A 261 -14.54 13.52 -17.17
N GLY A 262 -14.00 12.85 -16.15
CA GLY A 262 -13.18 13.46 -15.13
C GLY A 262 -13.97 14.36 -14.17
N MET A 263 -13.24 15.05 -13.31
CA MET A 263 -13.76 16.09 -12.41
C MET A 263 -14.10 17.35 -13.19
N LEU A 264 -15.18 18.04 -12.83
CA LEU A 264 -15.48 19.36 -13.39
C LEU A 264 -14.35 20.38 -13.11
N PRO A 265 -14.01 21.26 -14.07
CA PRO A 265 -12.97 22.28 -13.87
C PRO A 265 -13.22 23.19 -12.66
N GLU A 266 -14.49 23.55 -12.42
CA GLU A 266 -14.88 24.37 -11.26
C GLU A 266 -14.62 23.65 -9.93
N THR A 267 -14.89 22.35 -9.87
CA THR A 267 -14.61 21.52 -8.70
C THR A 267 -13.11 21.42 -8.44
N ARG A 268 -12.29 21.31 -9.49
CA ARG A 268 -10.82 21.37 -9.35
C ARG A 268 -10.38 22.71 -8.78
N ARG A 269 -10.88 23.83 -9.32
CA ARG A 269 -10.57 25.18 -8.78
C ARG A 269 -10.97 25.32 -7.32
N ARG A 270 -12.16 24.86 -6.95
CA ARG A 270 -12.62 24.86 -5.56
C ARG A 270 -11.69 24.04 -4.65
N LEU A 271 -11.24 22.87 -5.10
CA LEU A 271 -10.29 22.05 -4.35
C LEU A 271 -8.89 22.66 -4.28
N GLN A 272 -8.41 23.31 -5.34
CA GLN A 272 -7.16 24.10 -5.29
C GLN A 272 -7.25 25.18 -4.20
N THR A 273 -8.35 25.91 -4.13
CA THR A 273 -8.59 26.91 -3.06
C THR A 273 -8.61 26.26 -1.67
N ILE A 274 -9.27 25.11 -1.50
CA ILE A 274 -9.37 24.40 -0.22
C ILE A 274 -7.99 23.90 0.25
N PHE A 275 -7.21 23.28 -0.63
CA PHE A 275 -5.94 22.66 -0.27
C PHE A 275 -4.77 23.63 -0.24
N ARG A 276 -4.86 24.81 -0.87
CA ARG A 276 -3.76 25.78 -0.97
C ARG A 276 -3.04 26.04 0.36
N PRO A 277 -3.73 26.42 1.47
CA PRO A 277 -3.03 26.72 2.71
C PRO A 277 -2.27 25.53 3.29
N ASP A 278 -2.81 24.31 3.13
CA ASP A 278 -2.18 23.08 3.62
C ASP A 278 -1.01 22.64 2.74
N VAL A 279 -1.11 22.81 1.42
CA VAL A 279 0.00 22.54 0.50
C VAL A 279 1.16 23.50 0.77
N GLU A 280 0.89 24.80 0.96
CA GLU A 280 1.90 25.80 1.34
C GLU A 280 2.57 25.45 2.67
N GLN A 281 1.80 24.97 3.66
CA GLN A 281 2.36 24.45 4.92
C GLN A 281 3.26 23.22 4.67
N LEU A 282 2.81 22.28 3.84
CA LEU A 282 3.56 21.08 3.50
C LEU A 282 4.88 21.40 2.78
N GLU A 283 4.88 22.35 1.85
CA GLU A 283 6.10 22.85 1.20
C GLU A 283 7.13 23.31 2.23
N GLY A 284 6.69 24.09 3.21
CA GLY A 284 7.54 24.54 4.32
C GLY A 284 8.07 23.39 5.19
N LEU A 285 7.25 22.37 5.45
CA LEU A 285 7.66 21.21 6.24
C LEU A 285 8.68 20.32 5.51
N LEU A 286 8.54 20.18 4.19
CA LEU A 286 9.38 19.31 3.36
C LEU A 286 10.58 20.03 2.75
N GLY A 287 10.56 21.36 2.67
CA GLY A 287 11.55 22.14 1.91
C GLY A 287 11.55 21.79 0.42
N ARG A 288 10.38 21.44 -0.13
CA ARG A 288 10.21 20.98 -1.52
C ARG A 288 9.08 21.75 -2.18
N ASP A 289 9.30 22.19 -3.43
CA ASP A 289 8.28 22.86 -4.25
C ASP A 289 7.16 21.87 -4.63
N LEU A 290 5.93 22.23 -4.28
CA LEU A 290 4.68 21.53 -4.56
C LEU A 290 3.67 22.46 -5.23
N SER A 291 4.08 23.65 -5.66
CA SER A 291 3.22 24.64 -6.30
C SER A 291 2.51 24.08 -7.55
N HIS A 292 3.15 23.12 -8.26
CA HIS A 292 2.56 22.40 -9.38
C HIS A 292 1.31 21.59 -9.01
N TRP A 293 1.08 21.30 -7.73
CA TRP A 293 -0.16 20.66 -7.29
C TRP A 293 -1.37 21.59 -7.30
N LEU A 294 -1.14 22.91 -7.26
CA LEU A 294 -2.15 23.96 -7.20
C LEU A 294 -2.42 24.65 -8.55
N ASN A 295 -1.68 24.27 -9.59
CA ASN A 295 -1.83 24.78 -10.96
C ASN A 295 -2.90 24.04 -11.76
#